data_AF-A0A8T5IT18-F1
#
_entry.id   AF-A0A8T5IT18-F1
#
_cell.length_a   1.000
_cell.length_b   1.000
_cell.length_c   1.000
_cell.angle_alpha   90.00
_cell.angle_beta   90.00
_cell.angle_gamma   90.00
#
_symmetry.space_group_name_H-M   'P 1'
#
loop_
_entity.id
_entity.type
_entity.pdbx_description
1 polymer ?
#
loop_
_entity_poly.entity_id
_entity_poly.type
_entity_poly.pdbx_seq_one_letter_code
_entity_poly.pdbx_strand_id
1 'polypeptide(L)'
;MKIALLFLFLLLMPVVLAEIDFDQELTDEEEEQFDAILAPVMKIYSFIRYAATVIGVLMLVFAGITFVTAGGEMAKKEKAKNIATGVIIGLIVIWVAPLIVKYVFG
;
A
#
# COMPACT_ATOMS: atom_id res chain seq x y z
N MET A 1 -51.54 2.91 4.11
CA MET A 1 -50.53 3.97 4.32
C MET A 1 -49.08 3.48 4.16
N LYS A 2 -48.69 2.33 4.75
CA LYS A 2 -47.30 1.80 4.66
C LYS A 2 -46.85 1.41 3.24
N ILE A 3 -47.74 0.84 2.42
CA ILE A 3 -47.44 0.44 1.04
C ILE A 3 -47.27 1.67 0.13
N ALA A 4 -48.03 2.74 0.36
CA ALA A 4 -47.91 3.99 -0.38
C ALA A 4 -46.57 4.72 -0.07
N LEU A 5 -46.12 4.67 1.18
CA LEU A 5 -44.80 5.17 1.58
C LEU A 5 -43.65 4.38 0.94
N LEU A 6 -43.78 3.05 0.85
CA LEU A 6 -42.81 2.19 0.17
C LEU A 6 -42.74 2.46 -1.34
N PHE A 7 -43.89 2.69 -1.97
CA PHE A 7 -43.96 3.01 -3.40
C PHE A 7 -43.38 4.40 -3.70
N LEU A 8 -43.63 5.38 -2.81
CA LEU A 8 -43.03 6.71 -2.88
C LEU A 8 -41.50 6.66 -2.72
N PHE A 9 -41.00 5.82 -1.80
CA PHE A 9 -39.58 5.59 -1.60
C PHE A 9 -38.91 4.91 -2.82
N LEU A 10 -39.61 3.95 -3.44
CA LEU A 10 -39.12 3.26 -4.64
C LEU A 10 -39.13 4.15 -5.89
N LEU A 11 -40.04 5.13 -5.95
CA LEU A 11 -40.08 6.15 -6.99
C LEU A 11 -38.98 7.21 -6.83
N LEU A 12 -38.52 7.45 -5.60
CA LEU A 12 -37.40 8.34 -5.31
C LEU A 12 -36.03 7.64 -5.45
N MET A 13 -35.97 6.31 -5.35
CA MET A 13 -34.74 5.55 -5.55
C MET A 13 -33.99 5.84 -6.86
N PRO A 14 -34.62 5.93 -8.05
CA PRO A 14 -33.90 6.27 -9.27
C PRO A 14 -33.33 7.69 -9.26
N VAL A 15 -33.91 8.63 -8.50
CA VAL A 15 -33.38 9.99 -8.33
C VAL A 15 -32.18 9.97 -7.39
N VAL A 16 -32.26 9.20 -6.30
CA VAL A 16 -31.15 8.99 -5.34
C VAL A 16 -29.97 8.25 -5.99
N LEU A 17 -30.23 7.32 -6.91
CA LEU A 17 -29.20 6.58 -7.64
C LEU A 17 -28.62 7.36 -8.83
N ALA A 18 -29.39 8.26 -9.45
CA ALA A 18 -28.93 9.09 -10.57
C ALA A 18 -27.94 10.18 -10.16
N GLU A 19 -27.87 10.55 -8.88
CA GLU A 19 -26.85 11.44 -8.32
C GLU A 19 -25.61 10.69 -7.80
N ILE A 20 -25.60 9.35 -7.76
CA ILE A 20 -24.35 8.62 -7.53
C ILE A 20 -23.62 8.49 -8.87
N ASP A 21 -23.14 9.63 -9.34
CA ASP A 21 -22.32 9.75 -10.52
C ASP A 21 -20.86 9.60 -10.08
N PHE A 22 -20.35 8.37 -10.11
CA PHE A 22 -18.95 8.05 -9.78
C PHE A 22 -17.94 8.73 -10.72
N ASP A 23 -18.42 9.38 -11.79
CA ASP A 23 -17.62 10.10 -12.79
C ASP A 23 -17.60 11.63 -12.55
N GLN A 24 -18.20 12.15 -11.46
CA GLN A 24 -18.06 13.57 -11.09
C GLN A 24 -16.70 13.86 -10.45
N GLU A 25 -16.03 14.90 -10.95
CA GLU A 25 -14.85 15.47 -10.29
C GLU A 25 -15.25 15.91 -8.87
N LEU A 26 -14.49 15.46 -7.86
CA LEU A 26 -14.73 15.79 -6.46
C LEU A 26 -14.74 17.32 -6.30
N THR A 27 -15.73 17.84 -5.58
CA THR A 27 -15.70 19.24 -5.17
C THR A 27 -14.58 19.45 -4.14
N ASP A 28 -14.06 20.68 -4.02
CA ASP A 28 -12.95 21.00 -3.09
C ASP A 28 -13.24 20.53 -1.64
N GLU A 29 -14.50 20.56 -1.20
CA GLU A 29 -14.93 20.08 0.12
C GLU A 29 -14.89 18.54 0.24
N GLU A 30 -15.14 17.81 -0.85
CA GLU A 30 -15.11 16.34 -0.88
C GLU A 30 -13.67 15.82 -0.98
N GLU A 31 -12.77 16.51 -1.68
CA GLU A 31 -11.34 16.19 -1.71
C GLU A 31 -10.72 16.28 -0.31
N GLU A 32 -11.02 17.34 0.46
CA GLU A 32 -10.52 17.47 1.83
C GLU A 32 -11.01 16.34 2.75
N GLN A 33 -12.28 15.91 2.60
CA GLN A 33 -12.82 14.80 3.38
C GLN A 33 -12.17 13.47 2.99
N PHE A 34 -11.94 13.26 1.69
CA PHE A 34 -11.25 12.08 1.18
C PHE A 34 -9.80 12.02 1.69
N ASP A 35 -9.07 13.13 1.62
CA ASP A 35 -7.71 13.25 2.15
C ASP A 35 -7.65 13.04 3.66
N ALA A 36 -8.63 13.55 4.42
CA ALA A 36 -8.72 13.32 5.85
C ALA A 36 -8.89 11.82 6.20
N ILE A 37 -9.62 11.07 5.37
CA ILE A 37 -9.79 9.62 5.52
C ILE A 37 -8.53 8.86 5.09
N LEU A 38 -7.84 9.32 4.05
CA LEU A 38 -6.60 8.69 3.56
C LEU A 38 -5.37 9.01 4.41
N ALA A 39 -5.33 10.15 5.09
CA ALA A 39 -4.17 10.60 5.86
C ALA A 39 -3.66 9.56 6.89
N PRO A 40 -4.51 8.90 7.70
CA PRO A 40 -4.09 7.81 8.59
C PRO A 40 -3.45 6.64 7.84
N VAL A 41 -4.02 6.25 6.69
CA VAL A 41 -3.52 5.15 5.85
C VAL A 41 -2.15 5.50 5.28
N MET A 42 -2.00 6.69 4.73
CA MET A 42 -0.73 7.18 4.19
C MET A 42 0.34 7.29 5.27
N LYS A 43 -0.05 7.69 6.49
CA LYS A 43 0.86 7.72 7.64
C LYS A 43 1.36 6.32 8.01
N ILE A 44 0.46 5.33 8.10
CA ILE A 44 0.83 3.94 8.39
C ILE A 44 1.72 3.37 7.28
N TYR A 45 1.36 3.60 6.01
CA TYR A 45 2.15 3.18 4.87
C TYR A 45 3.57 3.75 4.93
N SER A 46 3.71 5.06 5.14
CA SER A 46 5.01 5.71 5.25
C SER A 46 5.85 5.16 6.41
N PHE A 47 5.23 4.95 7.57
CA PHE A 47 5.88 4.35 8.73
C PHE A 47 6.41 2.93 8.43
N ILE A 48 5.57 2.06 7.87
CA ILE A 48 5.95 0.69 7.51
C ILE A 48 7.07 0.71 6.46
N ARG A 49 6.97 1.57 5.45
CA ARG A 49 7.98 1.72 4.40
C ARG A 49 9.35 2.06 4.99
N TYR A 50 9.43 3.06 5.86
CA TYR A 50 10.69 3.45 6.49
C TYR A 50 11.19 2.39 7.47
N ALA A 51 10.32 1.81 8.30
CA ALA A 51 10.69 0.75 9.24
C ALA A 51 11.25 -0.48 8.50
N ALA A 52 10.58 -0.93 7.44
CA ALA A 52 11.02 -2.05 6.62
C ALA A 52 12.36 -1.76 5.91
N THR A 53 12.57 -0.51 5.47
CA THR A 53 13.85 -0.11 4.87
C THR A 53 14.98 -0.20 5.88
N VAL A 54 14.79 0.29 7.11
CA VAL A 54 15.78 0.21 8.19
C VAL A 54 16.09 -1.25 8.54
N ILE A 55 15.06 -2.08 8.72
CA ILE A 55 15.23 -3.51 9.01
C ILE A 55 15.97 -4.20 7.86
N GLY A 56 15.63 -3.87 6.61
CA GLY A 56 16.32 -4.40 5.43
C GLY A 56 17.81 -4.09 5.46
N VAL A 57 18.20 -2.84 5.73
CA VAL A 57 19.61 -2.46 5.83
C VAL A 57 20.32 -3.26 6.94
N LEU A 58 19.71 -3.43 8.11
CA LEU A 58 20.27 -4.24 9.19
C LEU A 58 20.45 -5.71 8.78
N MET A 59 19.48 -6.28 8.06
CA MET A 59 19.56 -7.64 7.54
C MET A 59 20.65 -7.80 6.47
N LEU A 60 20.90 -6.77 5.66
CA LEU A 60 22.02 -6.74 4.72
C LEU A 60 23.36 -6.72 5.44
N VAL A 61 23.49 -5.95 6.52
CA VAL A 61 24.70 -5.96 7.36
C VAL A 61 24.90 -7.35 7.97
N PHE A 62 23.84 -7.96 8.51
CA PHE A 62 23.88 -9.32 9.05
C PHE A 62 24.29 -10.35 7.99
N ALA A 63 23.76 -10.24 6.77
CA ALA A 63 24.15 -11.08 5.65
C ALA A 63 25.63 -10.89 5.29
N GLY A 64 26.12 -9.63 5.27
CA GLY A 64 27.52 -9.31 5.01
C GLY A 64 28.46 -9.93 6.05
N ILE A 65 28.14 -9.77 7.34
CA ILE A 65 28.91 -10.38 8.43
C ILE A 65 28.90 -11.91 8.30
N THR A 66 27.74 -12.51 8.05
CA THR A 66 27.61 -13.96 7.87
C THR A 66 28.43 -14.45 6.68
N PHE A 67 28.48 -13.68 5.59
CA PHE A 67 29.25 -14.04 4.39
C PHE A 67 30.75 -14.02 4.64
N VAL A 68 31.25 -12.97 5.31
CA VAL A 68 32.69 -12.82 5.62
C VAL A 68 33.13 -13.87 6.64
N THR A 69 32.32 -14.15 7.66
CA THR A 69 32.65 -15.11 8.73
C THR A 69 32.45 -16.57 8.33
N ALA A 70 31.80 -16.86 7.19
CA ALA A 70 31.55 -18.22 6.70
C ALA A 70 32.82 -19.02 6.35
N GLY A 71 33.96 -18.37 6.08
CA GLY A 71 35.22 -19.04 5.79
C GLY A 71 35.13 -19.98 4.58
N GLY A 72 35.42 -21.27 4.77
CA GLY A 72 35.32 -22.33 3.75
C GLY A 72 33.95 -23.02 3.66
N GLU A 73 33.02 -22.67 4.54
CA GLU A 73 31.74 -23.38 4.67
C GLU A 73 30.72 -22.89 3.64
N MET A 74 30.54 -23.66 2.57
CA MET A 74 29.70 -23.29 1.42
C MET A 74 28.25 -23.02 1.82
N ALA A 75 27.69 -23.81 2.74
CA ALA A 75 26.31 -23.65 3.21
C ALA A 75 26.05 -22.27 3.86
N LYS A 76 27.01 -21.75 4.64
CA LYS A 76 26.89 -20.43 5.27
C LYS A 76 26.98 -19.29 4.26
N LYS A 77 27.84 -19.44 3.24
CA LYS A 77 27.95 -18.47 2.14
C LYS A 77 26.66 -18.40 1.33
N GLU A 78 26.06 -19.55 1.03
CA GLU A 78 24.79 -19.61 0.30
C GLU A 78 23.65 -18.99 1.11
N LYS A 79 23.56 -19.30 2.42
CA LYS A 79 22.59 -18.68 3.32
C LYS A 79 22.70 -17.16 3.34
N ALA A 80 23.92 -16.63 3.46
CA ALA A 80 24.15 -15.19 3.46
C ALA A 80 23.71 -14.52 2.14
N LYS A 81 24.01 -15.14 1.00
CA LYS A 81 23.54 -14.68 -0.31
C LYS A 81 22.01 -14.68 -0.40
N ASN A 82 21.36 -15.75 0.06
CA ASN A 82 19.89 -15.84 0.02
C ASN A 82 19.22 -14.75 0.87
N ILE A 83 19.78 -14.45 2.05
CA ILE A 83 19.31 -13.33 2.88
C ILE A 83 19.48 -12.01 2.13
N ALA A 84 20.67 -11.74 1.59
CA ALA A 84 20.95 -10.50 0.87
C ALA A 84 20.03 -10.32 -0.36
N THR A 85 19.87 -11.37 -1.17
CA THR A 85 18.98 -11.36 -2.34
C THR A 85 17.53 -11.10 -1.93
N GLY A 86 17.03 -11.78 -0.89
CA GLY A 86 15.68 -11.58 -0.39
C GLY A 86 15.43 -10.16 0.09
N VAL A 87 16.40 -9.57 0.81
CA VAL A 87 16.32 -8.17 1.25
C VAL A 87 16.31 -7.21 0.06
N ILE A 88 17.19 -7.40 -0.91
CA ILE A 88 17.27 -6.53 -2.10
C ILE A 88 15.94 -6.56 -2.86
N ILE A 89 15.38 -7.75 -3.10
CA ILE A 89 14.08 -7.90 -3.78
C ILE A 89 12.98 -7.20 -2.97
N GLY A 90 12.93 -7.43 -1.65
CA GLY A 90 11.93 -6.79 -0.79
C GLY A 90 12.01 -5.26 -0.81
N LEU A 91 13.22 -4.70 -0.78
CA LEU A 91 13.43 -3.26 -0.89
C LEU A 91 12.98 -2.74 -2.25
N ILE A 92 13.32 -3.43 -3.35
CA ILE A 92 12.85 -3.05 -4.69
C ILE A 92 11.32 -2.99 -4.72
N VAL A 93 10.63 -4.00 -4.20
CA VAL A 93 9.16 -4.03 -4.17
C VAL A 93 8.57 -2.83 -3.41
N ILE A 94 9.10 -2.50 -2.22
CA ILE A 94 8.62 -1.37 -1.40
C ILE A 94 8.73 -0.04 -2.16
N TRP A 95 9.85 0.16 -2.87
CA TRP A 95 10.15 1.42 -3.56
C TRP A 95 9.48 1.52 -4.93
N VAL A 96 9.26 0.39 -5.60
CA VAL A 96 8.60 0.34 -6.92
C VAL A 96 7.08 0.36 -6.79
N ALA A 97 6.49 -0.16 -5.71
CA ALA A 97 5.04 -0.16 -5.49
C ALA A 97 4.34 1.18 -5.78
N PRO A 98 4.77 2.35 -5.23
CA PRO A 98 4.10 3.62 -5.52
C PRO A 98 4.23 4.06 -6.98
N LEU A 99 5.30 3.66 -7.68
CA LEU A 99 5.46 3.95 -9.10
C LEU A 99 4.42 3.19 -9.94
N ILE A 100 4.15 1.94 -9.58
CA ILE A 100 3.13 1.12 -10.26
C ILE A 100 1.74 1.68 -9.99
N VAL A 101 1.40 2.02 -8.74
CA VAL A 101 0.10 2.62 -8.42
C VAL A 101 -0.09 3.90 -9.21
N LYS A 102 0.91 4.78 -9.24
CA LYS A 102 0.84 6.01 -10.03
C LYS A 102 0.69 5.75 -11.53
N TYR A 103 1.30 4.69 -12.07
CA TYR A 103 1.19 4.36 -13.49
C TYR A 103 -0.17 3.77 -13.88
N VAL A 104 -0.87 3.12 -12.94
CA VAL A 104 -2.18 2.50 -13.20
C VAL A 104 -3.33 3.48 -12.97
N PHE A 105 -3.21 4.34 -11.96
CA PHE A 105 -4.27 5.26 -11.53
C PHE A 105 -4.02 6.72 -11.91
N GLY A 106 -2.87 7.04 -12.53
CA GLY A 106 -2.52 8.37 -13.04
C GLY A 106 -2.17 8.30 -14.51
#